data_AF-A0A7J8LVD1-F1
#
_entry.id   AF-A0A7J8LVD1-F1
#
_cell.length_a   1.000
_cell.length_b   1.000
_cell.length_c   1.000
_cell.angle_alpha   90.00
_cell.angle_beta   90.00
_cell.angle_gamma   90.00
#
_symmetry.space_group_name_H-M   'P 1'
#
loop_
_entity.id
_entity.type
_entity.pdbx_description
1 polymer ?
#
loop_
_entity_poly.entity_id
_entity_poly.type
_entity_poly.pdbx_seq_one_letter_code
_entity_poly.pdbx_strand_id
1 'polypeptide(L)'
;MASPRLLARFHRRRYPSSTAVSACCPFAPPRPLPLRDCSSAGMSPPKPSTLIRRAACLFTLLTLSLLMLYTATDSIRFLHLPSASLSSSTLVRIFPSYLNNSPSPNPMQHLKEVLGNASMGNNTVILTTLNDAWASTNSVVDLFLKSFMLGDGTHWLLDHLVIIALDEKAYNRCQAVHKHCFSLVTEDVDFQEEAYFMTPNYLKMMWRRIDFLRSVLELGYDFVFT
;
A
#
# COMPACT_ATOMS: atom_id res chain seq x y z
N MET A 1 43.72 -23.25 16.69
CA MET A 1 43.13 -22.35 17.70
C MET A 1 41.84 -21.79 17.12
N ALA A 2 40.71 -22.24 17.65
CA ALA A 2 39.38 -21.77 17.30
C ALA A 2 38.93 -20.73 18.33
N SER A 3 38.23 -19.68 17.90
CA SER A 3 37.36 -18.89 18.76
C SER A 3 36.09 -18.50 17.98
N PRO A 4 34.88 -18.58 18.57
CA PRO A 4 33.65 -18.84 17.83
C PRO A 4 32.78 -17.60 17.63
N ARG A 5 31.96 -17.66 16.57
CA ARG A 5 30.92 -16.71 16.20
C ARG A 5 29.80 -16.69 17.26
N LEU A 6 29.43 -15.50 17.74
CA LEU A 6 28.21 -15.26 18.50
C LEU A 6 26.99 -15.33 17.57
N LEU A 7 26.10 -16.30 17.81
CA LEU A 7 24.75 -16.36 17.24
C LEU A 7 23.74 -16.08 18.36
N ALA A 8 22.98 -14.99 18.21
CA ALA A 8 21.88 -14.64 19.10
C ALA A 8 20.73 -15.64 18.94
N ARG A 9 20.40 -16.37 20.02
CA ARG A 9 19.24 -17.25 20.11
C ARG A 9 18.00 -16.45 20.49
N PHE A 10 17.05 -16.32 19.57
CA PHE A 10 15.69 -15.88 19.88
C PHE A 10 14.87 -17.06 20.44
N HIS A 11 14.40 -16.92 21.68
CA HIS A 11 13.51 -17.87 22.33
C HIS A 11 12.06 -17.71 21.83
N ARG A 12 11.55 -18.70 21.08
CA ARG A 12 10.11 -18.90 20.88
C ARG A 12 9.50 -19.51 22.15
N ARG A 13 8.58 -18.79 22.81
CA ARG A 13 7.70 -19.39 23.84
C ARG A 13 6.70 -20.32 23.15
N ARG A 14 6.79 -21.63 23.43
CA ARG A 14 5.73 -22.60 23.18
C ARG A 14 4.72 -22.51 24.32
N TYR A 15 3.44 -22.37 24.00
CA TYR A 15 2.36 -22.65 24.94
C TYR A 15 2.18 -24.18 25.09
N PRO A 16 2.01 -24.70 26.32
CA PRO A 16 1.72 -26.11 26.52
C PRO A 16 0.26 -26.45 26.19
N SER A 17 0.07 -27.67 25.71
CA SER A 17 -1.19 -28.28 25.27
C SER A 17 -2.09 -28.71 26.45
N SER A 18 -3.41 -28.59 26.23
CA SER A 18 -4.48 -29.02 27.13
C SER A 18 -4.48 -30.54 27.29
N THR A 19 -4.42 -31.01 28.54
CA THR A 19 -4.58 -32.42 28.92
C THR A 19 -6.06 -32.72 29.16
N ALA A 20 -6.61 -33.63 28.36
CA ALA A 20 -7.91 -34.26 28.59
C ALA A 20 -7.69 -35.67 29.18
N VAL A 21 -8.31 -35.95 30.33
CA VAL A 21 -8.46 -37.28 31.00
C VAL A 21 -9.65 -37.09 31.98
N SER A 22 -10.61 -37.97 32.23
CA SER A 22 -11.15 -39.21 31.65
C SER A 22 -12.52 -39.44 32.36
N ALA A 23 -13.37 -40.25 31.75
CA ALA A 23 -14.78 -40.48 32.06
C ALA A 23 -15.09 -41.32 33.34
N CYS A 24 -16.29 -41.06 33.88
CA CYS A 24 -17.30 -41.94 34.50
C CYS A 24 -16.93 -43.07 35.49
N CYS A 25 -17.61 -43.08 36.66
CA CYS A 25 -18.60 -44.13 37.05
C CYS A 25 -19.36 -43.80 38.37
N PRO A 26 -20.52 -44.44 38.66
CA PRO A 26 -21.60 -43.96 39.55
C PRO A 26 -21.80 -44.80 40.85
N PHE A 27 -22.92 -44.54 41.58
CA PHE A 27 -23.51 -45.16 42.82
C PHE A 27 -23.15 -44.46 44.15
N ALA A 28 -24.03 -44.14 45.13
CA ALA A 28 -25.45 -44.38 45.45
C ALA A 28 -25.95 -43.36 46.55
N PRO A 29 -27.27 -43.23 46.86
CA PRO A 29 -27.86 -42.22 47.79
C PRO A 29 -28.20 -42.84 49.20
N PRO A 30 -29.04 -42.28 50.14
CA PRO A 30 -29.69 -40.95 50.34
C PRO A 30 -29.64 -40.39 51.81
N ARG A 31 -30.11 -39.13 52.07
CA ARG A 31 -31.14 -38.78 53.11
C ARG A 31 -31.56 -37.29 53.08
N PRO A 32 -32.82 -36.94 53.45
CA PRO A 32 -33.43 -35.62 53.16
C PRO A 32 -33.66 -34.70 54.39
N LEU A 33 -34.02 -33.43 54.09
CA LEU A 33 -34.80 -32.40 54.84
C LEU A 33 -34.03 -31.12 55.27
N PRO A 34 -34.68 -29.94 55.36
CA PRO A 34 -35.86 -29.45 54.64
C PRO A 34 -35.66 -28.09 53.93
N LEU A 35 -36.60 -27.84 53.02
CA LEU A 35 -36.85 -26.63 52.24
C LEU A 35 -37.04 -25.41 53.16
N ARG A 36 -36.32 -24.32 52.91
CA ARG A 36 -36.62 -22.99 53.46
C ARG A 36 -36.98 -22.08 52.30
N ASP A 37 -38.27 -21.80 52.17
CA ASP A 37 -38.82 -20.86 51.20
C ASP A 37 -38.27 -19.45 51.49
N CYS A 38 -37.64 -18.83 50.49
CA CYS A 38 -37.45 -17.39 50.45
C CYS A 38 -38.43 -16.82 49.42
N SER A 39 -39.61 -16.44 49.90
CA SER A 39 -40.56 -15.63 49.17
C SER A 39 -39.91 -14.32 48.71
N SER A 40 -40.14 -14.02 47.43
CA SER A 40 -39.86 -12.78 46.73
C SER A 40 -40.38 -11.55 47.47
N ALA A 41 -39.48 -10.64 47.84
CA ALA A 41 -39.79 -9.22 48.01
C ALA A 41 -39.16 -8.46 46.84
N GLY A 42 -40.00 -7.87 46.00
CA GLY A 42 -39.61 -7.11 44.82
C GLY A 42 -38.73 -5.92 45.17
N MET A 43 -37.49 -5.93 44.66
CA MET A 43 -36.59 -4.78 44.71
C MET A 43 -36.80 -3.95 43.46
N SER A 44 -37.36 -2.75 43.62
CA SER A 44 -37.36 -1.74 42.55
C SER A 44 -35.92 -1.35 42.19
N PRO A 45 -35.60 -1.11 40.91
CA PRO A 45 -34.22 -0.83 40.51
C PRO A 45 -33.74 0.49 41.12
N PRO A 46 -32.48 0.57 41.61
CA PRO A 46 -31.94 1.80 42.18
C PRO A 46 -31.88 2.88 41.10
N LYS A 47 -32.45 4.05 41.39
CA LYS A 47 -32.36 5.22 40.49
C LYS A 47 -30.87 5.58 40.33
N PRO A 48 -30.32 5.58 39.10
CA PRO A 48 -28.92 5.89 38.91
C PRO A 48 -28.64 7.29 39.43
N SER A 49 -27.56 7.44 40.20
CA SER A 49 -27.18 8.74 40.75
C SER A 49 -26.96 9.73 39.60
N THR A 50 -27.35 10.99 39.80
CA THR A 50 -27.24 12.06 38.80
C THR A 50 -25.82 12.18 38.23
N LEU A 51 -24.82 11.78 39.01
CA LEU A 51 -23.42 11.74 38.65
C LEU A 51 -23.10 10.62 37.63
N ILE A 52 -23.68 9.43 37.80
CA ILE A 52 -23.55 8.33 36.83
C ILE A 52 -24.19 8.71 35.49
N ARG A 53 -25.37 9.37 35.54
CA ARG A 53 -26.05 9.84 34.33
C ARG A 53 -25.22 10.91 33.60
N ARG A 54 -24.61 11.85 34.33
CA ARG A 54 -23.72 12.87 33.74
C ARG A 54 -22.45 12.26 33.15
N ALA A 55 -21.83 11.31 33.86
CA ALA A 55 -20.67 10.59 33.36
C ALA A 55 -21.01 9.82 32.08
N ALA A 56 -22.12 9.08 32.07
CA ALA A 56 -22.59 8.37 30.88
C ALA A 56 -22.81 9.33 29.69
N CYS A 57 -23.45 10.49 29.91
CA CYS A 57 -23.63 11.49 28.86
C CYS A 57 -22.28 12.01 28.32
N LEU A 58 -21.32 12.31 29.20
CA LEU A 58 -19.99 12.78 28.77
C LEU A 58 -19.24 11.70 27.99
N PHE A 59 -19.27 10.45 28.44
CA PHE A 59 -18.67 9.34 27.69
C PHE A 59 -19.34 9.14 26.33
N THR A 60 -20.67 9.22 26.24
CA THR A 60 -21.38 9.11 24.96
C THR A 60 -21.06 10.26 24.01
N LEU A 61 -20.89 11.49 24.53
CA LEU A 61 -20.52 12.64 23.69
C LEU A 61 -19.08 12.53 23.22
N LEU A 62 -18.17 12.07 24.08
CA LEU A 62 -16.77 11.85 23.74
C LEU A 62 -16.63 10.75 22.68
N THR A 63 -17.33 9.63 22.84
CA THR A 63 -17.30 8.52 21.87
C THR A 63 -17.95 8.90 20.55
N LEU A 64 -19.08 9.64 20.56
CA LEU A 64 -19.71 10.11 19.34
C LEU A 64 -18.83 11.14 18.61
N SER A 65 -18.17 12.05 19.34
CA SER A 65 -17.21 12.99 18.78
C SER A 65 -16.02 12.27 18.14
N LEU A 66 -15.45 11.29 18.82
CA LEU A 66 -14.35 10.48 18.28
C LEU A 66 -14.79 9.64 17.07
N LEU A 67 -16.00 9.09 17.09
CA LEU A 67 -16.58 8.37 15.96
C LEU A 67 -16.81 9.30 14.78
N MET A 68 -17.30 10.52 14.98
CA MET A 68 -17.48 11.52 13.92
C MET A 68 -16.13 11.99 13.34
N LEU A 69 -15.08 12.12 14.15
CA LEU A 69 -13.72 12.40 13.68
C LEU A 69 -13.13 11.22 12.91
N TYR A 70 -13.41 9.99 13.35
CA TYR A 70 -13.01 8.78 12.66
C TYR A 70 -13.73 8.64 11.33
N THR A 71 -15.05 8.83 11.28
CA THR A 71 -15.83 8.78 10.04
C THR A 71 -15.55 9.97 9.13
N ALA A 72 -15.18 11.13 9.66
CA ALA A 72 -14.71 12.26 8.84
C ALA A 72 -13.35 11.96 8.20
N THR A 73 -12.42 11.35 8.93
CA THR A 73 -11.14 10.92 8.34
C THR A 73 -11.31 9.75 7.37
N ASP A 74 -12.23 8.82 7.63
CA ASP A 74 -12.61 7.76 6.69
C ASP A 74 -13.38 8.31 5.48
N SER A 75 -14.22 9.35 5.65
CA SER A 75 -14.89 10.05 4.55
C SER A 75 -13.89 10.84 3.71
N ILE A 76 -12.83 11.40 4.31
CA ILE A 76 -11.72 12.00 3.57
C ILE A 76 -10.93 10.91 2.80
N ARG A 77 -10.81 9.69 3.35
CA ARG A 77 -10.24 8.54 2.62
C ARG A 77 -11.17 8.02 1.50
N PHE A 78 -12.49 8.05 1.70
CA PHE A 78 -13.50 7.64 0.72
C PHE A 78 -13.75 8.68 -0.38
N LEU A 79 -13.53 9.97 -0.11
CA LEU A 79 -13.57 11.02 -1.13
C LEU A 79 -12.39 10.97 -2.10
N HIS A 80 -11.42 10.06 -1.91
CA HIS A 80 -10.30 9.83 -2.83
C HIS A 80 -10.27 8.42 -3.44
N LEU A 81 -11.35 7.64 -3.38
CA LEU A 81 -11.43 6.39 -4.14
C LEU A 81 -12.85 6.18 -4.68
N PRO A 82 -13.12 6.49 -5.96
CA PRO A 82 -14.35 6.03 -6.57
C PRO A 82 -14.25 4.51 -6.74
N SER A 83 -15.22 3.81 -6.16
CA SER A 83 -15.55 2.41 -6.45
C SER A 83 -15.51 2.18 -7.96
N ALA A 84 -14.80 1.14 -8.36
CA ALA A 84 -14.63 0.73 -9.75
C ALA A 84 -15.99 0.53 -10.45
N SER A 85 -16.43 1.54 -11.18
CA SER A 85 -17.18 1.36 -12.42
C SER A 85 -16.36 2.04 -13.52
N LEU A 86 -15.94 1.25 -14.51
CA LEU A 86 -15.17 1.77 -15.64
C LEU A 86 -16.08 2.71 -16.46
N SER A 87 -15.87 4.00 -16.29
CA SER A 87 -16.30 5.03 -17.23
C SER A 87 -15.11 5.86 -17.65
N SER A 88 -15.12 6.32 -18.90
CA SER A 88 -14.09 7.15 -19.55
C SER A 88 -13.66 8.37 -18.71
N SER A 89 -14.48 8.80 -17.76
CA SER A 89 -14.31 9.95 -16.88
C SER A 89 -13.31 9.75 -15.73
N THR A 90 -12.93 8.52 -15.35
CA THR A 90 -11.90 8.28 -14.31
C THR A 90 -10.50 8.44 -14.89
N LEU A 91 -10.28 7.99 -16.14
CA LEU A 91 -9.01 8.15 -16.86
C LEU A 91 -8.69 9.63 -17.17
N VAL A 92 -9.73 10.46 -17.34
CA VAL A 92 -9.61 11.93 -17.52
C VAL A 92 -9.02 12.61 -16.27
N ARG A 93 -9.12 12.01 -15.07
CA ARG A 93 -8.52 12.56 -13.84
C ARG A 93 -7.06 12.17 -13.65
N ILE A 94 -6.62 11.07 -14.25
CA ILE A 94 -5.24 10.57 -14.19
C ILE A 94 -4.33 11.41 -15.11
N PHE A 95 -4.87 11.88 -16.23
CA PHE A 95 -4.20 12.75 -17.20
C PHE A 95 -5.05 14.00 -17.52
N PRO A 96 -5.14 15.00 -16.61
CA PRO A 96 -6.04 16.14 -16.80
C PRO A 96 -5.63 17.07 -17.95
N SER A 97 -4.35 17.08 -18.32
CA SER A 97 -3.75 18.14 -19.12
C SER A 97 -3.40 17.79 -20.57
N TYR A 98 -3.33 16.51 -20.94
CA TYR A 98 -2.88 16.12 -22.29
C TYR A 98 -4.01 16.01 -23.34
N LEU A 99 -5.25 16.35 -22.98
CA LEU A 99 -6.40 16.24 -23.89
C LEU A 99 -6.62 17.49 -24.78
N ASN A 100 -5.73 18.49 -24.75
CA ASN A 100 -5.84 19.65 -25.63
C ASN A 100 -4.90 19.54 -26.84
N ASN A 101 -5.49 19.11 -27.96
CA ASN A 101 -5.15 19.43 -29.36
C ASN A 101 -3.66 19.60 -29.71
N SER A 102 -2.98 18.49 -29.94
CA SER A 102 -1.75 18.40 -30.74
C SER A 102 -1.67 16.98 -31.33
N PRO A 103 -1.09 16.76 -32.53
CA PRO A 103 -1.01 15.44 -33.18
C PRO A 103 0.02 14.50 -32.51
N SER A 104 0.09 14.53 -31.18
CA SER A 104 0.86 13.59 -30.37
C SER A 104 0.06 12.29 -30.21
N PRO A 105 0.68 11.10 -30.31
CA PRO A 105 0.00 9.85 -30.00
C PRO A 105 -0.61 9.93 -28.60
N ASN A 106 -1.87 9.49 -28.45
CA ASN A 106 -2.58 9.46 -27.18
C ASN A 106 -1.66 8.85 -26.09
N PRO A 107 -1.35 9.56 -24.98
CA PRO A 107 -0.39 9.09 -23.97
C PRO A 107 -0.71 7.70 -23.43
N MET A 108 -2.00 7.36 -23.34
CA MET A 108 -2.46 6.04 -22.92
C MET A 108 -2.12 4.96 -23.96
N GLN A 109 -2.24 5.29 -25.24
CA GLN A 109 -1.86 4.38 -26.32
C GLN A 109 -0.35 4.18 -26.36
N HIS A 110 0.42 5.26 -26.19
CA HIS A 110 1.87 5.19 -26.09
C HIS A 110 2.32 4.36 -24.88
N LEU A 111 1.69 4.54 -23.72
CA LEU A 111 1.96 3.71 -22.54
C LEU A 111 1.70 2.23 -22.82
N LYS A 112 0.55 1.90 -23.41
CA LYS A 112 0.22 0.52 -23.80
C LYS A 112 1.23 -0.09 -24.76
N GLU A 113 1.72 0.70 -25.72
CA GLU A 113 2.73 0.27 -26.68
C GLU A 113 4.08 -0.02 -26.00
N VAL A 114 4.57 0.90 -25.16
CA VAL A 114 5.83 0.73 -24.42
C VAL A 114 5.75 -0.50 -23.50
N LEU A 115 4.65 -0.65 -22.75
CA LEU A 115 4.43 -1.81 -21.89
C LEU A 115 4.33 -3.10 -22.69
N GLY A 116 3.60 -3.10 -23.81
CA GLY A 116 3.47 -4.27 -24.67
C GLY A 116 4.80 -4.72 -25.24
N ASN A 117 5.63 -3.78 -25.72
CA ASN A 117 6.95 -4.06 -26.28
C ASN A 117 7.96 -4.56 -25.23
N ALA A 118 7.80 -4.16 -23.96
CA ALA A 118 8.66 -4.60 -22.86
C ALA A 118 8.12 -5.85 -22.13
N SER A 119 6.86 -6.24 -22.35
CA SER A 119 6.24 -7.31 -21.57
C SER A 119 6.87 -8.69 -21.80
N MET A 120 7.00 -9.45 -20.72
CA MET A 120 7.28 -10.88 -20.75
C MET A 120 6.05 -11.66 -21.22
N GLY A 121 6.21 -12.95 -21.51
CA GLY A 121 5.10 -13.81 -21.99
C GLY A 121 3.88 -13.93 -21.06
N ASN A 122 4.01 -13.49 -19.81
CA ASN A 122 2.95 -13.44 -18.80
C ASN A 122 2.50 -12.00 -18.46
N ASN A 123 2.68 -11.04 -19.38
CA ASN A 123 2.37 -9.61 -19.19
C ASN A 123 3.11 -8.95 -18.00
N THR A 124 4.22 -9.54 -17.52
CA THR A 124 5.06 -8.91 -16.50
C THR A 124 6.05 -7.94 -17.14
N VAL A 125 6.20 -6.75 -16.56
CA VAL A 125 7.23 -5.76 -16.92
C VAL A 125 8.10 -5.42 -15.71
N ILE A 126 9.34 -4.98 -15.93
CA ILE A 126 10.20 -4.44 -14.87
C ILE A 126 10.13 -2.92 -14.98
N LEU A 127 9.79 -2.26 -13.89
CA LEU A 127 9.62 -0.81 -13.85
C LEU A 127 10.70 -0.20 -12.96
N THR A 128 11.23 0.94 -13.40
CA THR A 128 12.07 1.81 -12.56
C THR A 128 11.72 3.28 -12.83
N THR A 129 12.02 4.16 -11.89
CA THR A 129 11.79 5.60 -12.03
C THR A 129 13.10 6.36 -12.10
N LEU A 130 13.18 7.36 -12.97
CA LEU A 130 14.37 8.20 -13.16
C LEU A 130 13.98 9.68 -13.14
N ASN A 131 14.74 10.50 -12.42
CA ASN A 131 14.68 11.95 -12.51
C ASN A 131 16.08 12.53 -12.80
N ASP A 132 16.17 13.83 -13.07
CA ASP A 132 17.38 14.54 -13.50
C ASP A 132 18.54 14.34 -12.51
N ALA A 133 18.26 14.37 -11.21
CA ALA A 133 19.25 14.13 -10.15
C ALA A 133 20.07 12.84 -10.34
N TRP A 134 19.50 11.82 -10.96
CA TRP A 134 20.14 10.51 -11.19
C TRP A 134 20.41 10.19 -12.68
N ALA A 135 20.11 11.13 -13.58
CA ALA A 135 20.16 10.93 -15.03
C ALA A 135 21.45 11.49 -15.69
N SER A 136 22.38 12.05 -14.92
CA SER A 136 23.65 12.54 -15.46
C SER A 136 24.48 11.39 -16.07
N THR A 137 25.41 11.75 -16.97
CA THR A 137 26.30 10.76 -17.59
C THR A 137 27.28 10.20 -16.54
N ASN A 138 27.52 8.89 -16.60
CA ASN A 138 28.28 8.10 -15.62
C ASN A 138 27.69 8.17 -14.20
N SER A 139 26.36 8.26 -14.10
CA SER A 139 25.62 8.33 -12.84
C SER A 139 24.91 7.02 -12.51
N VAL A 140 24.00 7.06 -11.54
CA VAL A 140 23.26 5.92 -11.01
C VAL A 140 22.52 5.14 -12.10
N VAL A 141 21.91 5.82 -13.09
CA VAL A 141 21.24 5.13 -14.20
C VAL A 141 22.18 4.23 -15.01
N ASP A 142 23.41 4.69 -15.26
CA ASP A 142 24.39 3.92 -16.03
C ASP A 142 24.90 2.73 -15.24
N LEU A 143 25.14 2.91 -13.94
CA LEU A 143 25.50 1.83 -13.04
C LEU A 143 24.38 0.79 -12.93
N PHE A 144 23.13 1.24 -12.84
CA PHE A 144 21.95 0.39 -12.81
C PHE A 144 21.89 -0.48 -14.07
N LEU A 145 21.94 0.12 -15.27
CA LEU A 145 21.91 -0.63 -16.53
C LEU A 145 23.13 -1.55 -16.68
N LYS A 146 24.33 -1.08 -16.32
CA LYS A 146 25.56 -1.89 -16.37
C LYS A 146 25.49 -3.10 -15.45
N SER A 147 24.78 -2.99 -14.32
CA SER A 147 24.61 -4.11 -13.39
C SER A 147 23.84 -5.29 -14.01
N PHE A 148 22.86 -5.05 -14.88
CA PHE A 148 22.19 -6.11 -15.63
C PHE A 148 23.09 -6.69 -16.73
N MET A 149 23.90 -5.85 -17.39
CA MET A 149 24.80 -6.33 -18.44
C MET A 149 25.91 -7.24 -17.89
N LEU A 150 26.43 -6.93 -16.70
CA LEU A 150 27.54 -7.68 -16.07
C LEU A 150 27.06 -8.79 -15.12
N GLY A 151 25.79 -8.78 -14.73
CA GLY A 151 25.24 -9.78 -13.82
C GLY A 151 25.09 -11.14 -14.49
N ASP A 152 25.17 -12.19 -13.66
CA ASP A 152 25.06 -13.57 -14.13
C ASP A 152 23.62 -13.89 -14.55
N GLY A 153 23.40 -14.06 -15.85
CA GLY A 153 22.09 -14.39 -16.41
C GLY A 153 21.03 -13.28 -16.31
N THR A 154 21.42 -12.01 -16.12
CA THR A 154 20.48 -10.89 -15.95
C THR A 154 20.34 -9.97 -17.16
N HIS A 155 21.22 -10.08 -18.17
CA HIS A 155 21.20 -9.21 -19.35
C HIS A 155 19.84 -9.16 -20.06
N TRP A 156 19.15 -10.30 -20.19
CA TRP A 156 17.85 -10.39 -20.86
C TRP A 156 16.74 -9.58 -20.17
N LEU A 157 16.89 -9.28 -18.87
CA LEU A 157 15.92 -8.46 -18.13
C LEU A 157 15.89 -7.02 -18.65
N LEU A 158 16.95 -6.54 -19.30
CA LEU A 158 16.97 -5.22 -19.93
C LEU A 158 15.94 -5.11 -21.04
N ASP A 159 15.62 -6.20 -21.75
CA ASP A 159 14.57 -6.20 -22.77
C ASP A 159 13.17 -6.00 -22.17
N HIS A 160 13.02 -6.23 -20.86
CA HIS A 160 11.77 -6.12 -20.14
C HIS A 160 11.70 -4.95 -19.15
N LEU A 161 12.76 -4.14 -19.10
CA LEU A 161 12.84 -2.94 -18.28
C LEU A 161 12.12 -1.78 -18.99
N VAL A 162 11.26 -1.07 -18.28
CA VAL A 162 10.71 0.24 -18.67
C VAL A 162 11.19 1.27 -17.65
N ILE A 163 11.82 2.33 -18.14
CA ILE A 163 12.25 3.45 -17.32
C ILE A 163 11.20 4.56 -17.44
N ILE A 164 10.63 4.93 -16.29
CA ILE A 164 9.62 5.98 -16.14
C ILE A 164 10.37 7.26 -15.77
N ALA A 165 10.48 8.19 -16.72
CA ALA A 165 11.14 9.47 -16.52
C ALA A 165 10.17 10.49 -15.91
N LEU A 166 10.60 11.14 -14.83
CA LEU A 166 9.78 12.10 -14.08
C LEU A 166 9.94 13.54 -14.57
N ASP A 167 10.92 13.80 -15.43
CA ASP A 167 11.21 15.08 -16.06
C ASP A 167 11.81 14.90 -17.46
N GLU A 168 11.90 16.00 -18.21
CA GLU A 168 12.36 16.00 -19.60
C GLU A 168 13.83 15.57 -19.75
N LYS A 169 14.72 15.98 -18.83
CA LYS A 169 16.14 15.64 -18.90
C LYS A 169 16.35 14.15 -18.65
N ALA A 170 15.63 13.59 -17.67
CA ALA A 170 15.60 12.15 -17.43
C ALA A 170 15.04 11.38 -18.62
N TYR A 171 14.01 11.89 -19.30
CA TYR A 171 13.44 11.25 -20.48
C TYR A 171 14.41 11.24 -21.65
N ASN A 172 15.10 12.36 -21.90
CA ASN A 172 16.14 12.47 -22.92
C ASN A 172 17.32 11.55 -22.62
N ARG A 173 17.75 11.48 -21.34
CA ARG A 173 18.79 10.51 -20.94
C ARG A 173 18.33 9.09 -21.20
N CYS A 174 17.13 8.73 -20.77
CA CYS A 174 16.59 7.39 -20.94
C CYS A 174 16.65 6.96 -22.40
N GLN A 175 16.14 7.78 -23.32
CA GLN A 175 16.12 7.47 -24.75
C GLN A 175 17.53 7.28 -25.34
N ALA A 176 18.55 7.94 -24.77
CA ALA A 176 19.93 7.79 -25.20
C ALA A 176 20.59 6.49 -24.72
N VAL A 177 20.10 5.88 -23.62
CA VAL A 177 20.74 4.71 -22.99
C VAL A 177 19.86 3.45 -22.98
N HIS A 178 18.57 3.58 -23.26
CA HIS A 178 17.59 2.51 -23.15
C HIS A 178 16.44 2.69 -24.15
N LYS A 179 15.84 1.57 -24.58
CA LYS A 179 14.81 1.55 -25.64
C LYS A 179 13.37 1.71 -25.14
N HIS A 180 13.11 1.45 -23.86
CA HIS A 180 11.75 1.48 -23.31
C HIS A 180 11.65 2.58 -22.26
N CYS A 181 11.26 3.76 -22.72
CA CYS A 181 11.18 4.98 -21.94
C CYS A 181 9.75 5.51 -21.96
N PHE A 182 9.24 5.91 -20.80
CA PHE A 182 7.94 6.58 -20.69
C PHE A 182 8.10 7.89 -19.92
N SER A 183 7.55 8.97 -20.47
CA SER A 183 7.59 10.30 -19.85
C SER A 183 6.36 10.51 -18.97
N LEU A 184 6.57 10.64 -17.67
CA LEU A 184 5.55 10.97 -16.66
C LEU A 184 5.64 12.46 -16.28
N VAL A 185 5.74 13.35 -17.27
CA VAL A 185 5.82 14.79 -17.04
C VAL A 185 4.50 15.32 -16.48
N THR A 186 4.58 16.05 -15.37
CA THR A 186 3.44 16.72 -14.74
C THR A 186 3.57 18.23 -14.90
N GLU A 187 2.51 18.90 -15.33
CA GLU A 187 2.52 20.37 -15.54
C GLU A 187 2.73 21.18 -14.26
N ASP A 188 2.44 20.59 -13.09
CA ASP A 188 2.36 21.33 -11.83
C ASP A 188 3.60 21.24 -10.94
N VAL A 189 4.56 20.35 -11.25
CA VAL A 189 5.70 20.06 -10.36
C VAL A 189 6.95 19.72 -11.16
N ASP A 190 8.04 20.41 -10.85
CA ASP A 190 9.38 20.09 -11.34
C ASP A 190 10.05 19.08 -10.40
N PHE A 191 10.35 17.88 -10.90
CA PHE A 191 10.99 16.79 -10.16
C PHE A 191 12.50 16.65 -10.47
N GLN A 192 13.11 17.66 -11.10
CA GLN A 192 14.52 17.63 -11.47
C GLN A 192 15.48 17.46 -10.28
N GLU A 193 15.15 18.07 -9.14
CA GLU A 193 16.02 18.00 -7.95
C GLU A 193 15.90 16.67 -7.19
N GLU A 194 16.92 16.37 -6.38
CA GLU A 194 16.83 15.28 -5.42
C GLU A 194 15.67 15.54 -4.44
N ALA A 195 14.72 14.62 -4.41
CA ALA A 195 13.58 14.73 -3.49
C ALA A 195 13.99 14.28 -2.08
N TYR A 196 14.33 15.23 -1.21
CA TYR A 196 14.61 14.94 0.20
C TYR A 196 13.39 14.30 0.87
N PHE A 197 13.66 13.28 1.68
CA PHE A 197 12.64 12.45 2.34
C PHE A 197 11.59 13.30 3.08
N MET A 198 10.31 13.02 2.84
CA MET A 198 9.13 13.66 3.46
C MET A 198 8.90 15.14 3.12
N THR A 199 9.67 15.73 2.19
CA THR A 199 9.34 17.06 1.66
C THR A 199 8.02 17.03 0.85
N PRO A 200 7.32 18.16 0.68
CA PRO A 200 6.13 18.21 -0.17
C PRO A 200 6.37 17.68 -1.59
N ASN A 201 7.52 17.98 -2.18
CA ASN A 201 7.89 17.50 -3.51
C ASN A 201 8.11 15.97 -3.51
N TYR A 202 8.79 15.43 -2.50
CA TYR A 202 8.93 13.99 -2.32
C TYR A 202 7.57 13.29 -2.23
N LEU A 203 6.65 13.81 -1.41
CA LEU A 203 5.32 13.21 -1.25
C LEU A 203 4.54 13.25 -2.56
N LYS A 204 4.55 14.37 -3.29
CA LYS A 204 3.91 14.48 -4.60
C LYS A 204 4.49 13.48 -5.60
N MET A 205 5.82 13.37 -5.66
CA MET A 205 6.52 12.40 -6.52
C MET A 205 6.09 10.97 -6.20
N MET A 206 6.02 10.62 -4.91
CA MET A 206 5.59 9.30 -4.46
C MET A 206 4.13 9.00 -4.83
N TRP A 207 3.22 9.97 -4.68
CA TRP A 207 1.83 9.79 -5.09
C TRP A 207 1.70 9.58 -6.61
N ARG A 208 2.42 10.38 -7.41
CA ARG A 208 2.46 10.21 -8.87
C ARG A 208 2.99 8.83 -9.27
N ARG A 209 4.05 8.36 -8.60
CA ARG A 209 4.61 7.01 -8.77
C ARG A 209 3.55 5.95 -8.49
N ILE A 210 2.81 6.06 -7.37
CA ILE A 210 1.76 5.12 -7.00
C ILE A 210 0.60 5.12 -8.01
N ASP A 211 0.16 6.29 -8.47
CA ASP A 211 -0.94 6.41 -9.42
C ASP A 211 -0.55 5.85 -10.82
N PHE A 212 0.71 6.06 -11.23
CA PHE A 212 1.23 5.42 -12.44
C PHE A 212 1.22 3.89 -12.30
N LEU A 213 1.73 3.35 -11.20
CA LEU A 213 1.75 1.90 -10.96
C LEU A 213 0.33 1.30 -10.95
N ARG A 214 -0.65 2.01 -10.36
CA ARG A 214 -2.07 1.60 -10.45
C ARG A 214 -2.52 1.51 -11.90
N SER A 215 -2.19 2.50 -12.73
CA SER A 215 -2.57 2.53 -14.14
C SER A 215 -2.00 1.32 -14.91
N VAL A 216 -0.78 0.89 -14.60
CA VAL A 216 -0.18 -0.32 -15.20
C VAL A 216 -0.99 -1.58 -14.86
N LEU A 217 -1.44 -1.72 -13.60
CA LEU A 217 -2.30 -2.84 -13.20
C LEU A 217 -3.67 -2.79 -13.87
N GLU A 218 -4.27 -1.61 -13.97
CA GLU A 218 -5.57 -1.41 -14.64
C GLU A 218 -5.49 -1.75 -16.14
N LEU A 219 -4.31 -1.63 -16.74
CA LEU A 219 -4.04 -2.05 -18.12
C LEU A 219 -3.85 -3.57 -18.27
N GLY A 220 -3.80 -4.33 -17.18
CA GLY A 220 -3.68 -5.78 -17.19
C GLY A 220 -2.23 -6.30 -17.22
N TYR A 221 -1.26 -5.47 -16.85
CA TYR A 221 0.13 -5.87 -16.71
C TYR A 221 0.48 -6.12 -15.24
N ASP A 222 1.28 -7.15 -14.98
CA ASP A 222 1.97 -7.33 -13.72
C ASP A 222 3.32 -6.59 -13.75
N PHE A 223 3.88 -6.25 -12.59
CA PHE A 223 5.20 -5.61 -12.60
C PHE A 223 6.08 -5.97 -11.41
N VAL A 224 7.39 -5.93 -11.65
CA VAL A 224 8.42 -5.84 -10.62
C VAL A 224 8.92 -4.40 -10.60
N PHE A 225 9.00 -3.81 -9.41
CA PHE A 225 9.44 -2.43 -9.26
C PHE A 225 10.79 -2.32 -8.55
N THR A 226 11.66 -1.47 -9.10
CA THR A 226 13.03 -1.26 -8.60
C THR A 226 13.26 0.19 -8.21
#